data_AF-A0A7C5C158-F1
#
_entry.id   AF-A0A7C5C158-F1
#
_cell.length_a   1.000
_cell.length_b   1.000
_cell.length_c   1.000
_cell.angle_alpha   90.00
_cell.angle_beta   90.00
_cell.angle_gamma   90.00
#
_symmetry.space_group_name_H-M   'P 1'
#
loop_
_entity.id
_entity.type
_entity.pdbx_description
1 polymer ?
#
loop_
_entity_poly.entity_id
_entity_poly.type
_entity_poly.pdbx_seq_one_letter_code
_entity_poly.pdbx_strand_id
1 'polypeptide(L)' 'MLIGIAPVISPELLDALFRMGHGDEIVLADAFFPGDSFNSRVIRADGIRIPALLDGILALMNLDSYVPHP' A
#
# COMPACT_ATOMS: atom_id res chain seq x y z
N MET A 1 6.83 15.04 4.41
CA MET A 1 5.86 14.72 5.46
C MET A 1 4.70 15.70 5.38
N LEU A 2 3.47 15.22 5.51
CA LEU A 2 2.25 16.03 5.47
C LEU A 2 1.52 15.90 6.81
N ILE A 3 0.81 16.95 7.21
CA ILE A 3 -0.02 16.92 8.43
C ILE A 3 -1.19 15.96 8.19
N GLY A 4 -1.41 15.02 9.11
CA GLY A 4 -2.50 14.04 9.03
C GLY A 4 -2.23 12.79 8.19
N ILE A 5 -1.04 12.66 7.59
CA ILE A 5 -0.64 11.45 6.84
C ILE A 5 0.50 10.76 7.57
N ALA A 6 0.39 9.44 7.75
CA ALA A 6 1.41 8.65 8.42
C ALA A 6 2.77 8.78 7.68
N PRO A 7 3.88 9.02 8.40
CA PRO A 7 5.19 9.27 7.77
C PRO A 7 5.80 8.05 7.09
N VAL A 8 5.24 6.86 7.33
CA VAL A 8 5.60 5.60 6.64
C VAL A 8 5.08 5.55 5.20
N ILE A 9 4.15 6.44 4.83
CA ILE A 9 3.63 6.55 3.47
C ILE A 9 4.58 7.44 2.65
N SER A 10 5.33 6.82 1.75
CA SER A 10 6.20 7.54 0.82
C SER A 10 5.37 8.34 -0.19
N PRO A 11 5.94 9.39 -0.82
CA PRO A 11 5.27 10.12 -1.88
C PRO A 11 4.80 9.22 -3.04
N GLU A 12 5.62 8.23 -3.42
CA GLU A 12 5.31 7.29 -4.50
C GLU A 12 4.16 6.34 -4.13
N LEU A 13 4.10 5.90 -2.86
CA LEU A 13 2.98 5.11 -2.36
C LEU A 13 1.70 5.94 -2.30
N LEU A 14 1.79 7.20 -1.86
CA LEU A 14 0.64 8.11 -1.82
C LEU A 14 0.06 8.35 -3.23
N ASP A 15 0.91 8.60 -4.24
CA ASP A 15 0.48 8.71 -5.64
C ASP A 15 -0.14 7.40 -6.16
N ALA A 16 0.40 6.25 -5.77
CA ALA A 16 -0.18 4.96 -6.11
C ALA A 16 -1.61 4.81 -5.57
N LEU A 17 -1.79 5.01 -4.26
CA LEU A 17 -3.08 4.92 -3.59
C LEU A 17 -4.10 5.90 -4.17
N PHE A 18 -3.68 7.14 -4.48
CA PHE A 18 -4.55 8.16 -5.06
C PHE A 18 -5.09 7.79 -6.46
N ARG A 19 -4.33 6.99 -7.22
CA ARG A 19 -4.71 6.55 -8.57
C ARG A 19 -5.49 5.24 -8.60
N MET A 20 -5.48 4.48 -7.50
CA MET A 20 -6.22 3.23 -7.40
C MET A 20 -7.73 3.49 -7.47
N GLY A 21 -8.41 2.72 -8.32
CA GLY A 21 -9.86 2.69 -8.43
C GLY A 21 -10.49 1.61 -7.56
N HIS A 22 -11.81 1.47 -7.70
CA HIS A 22 -12.55 0.37 -7.07
C HIS A 22 -12.14 -0.97 -7.69
N GLY A 23 -11.81 -1.96 -6.84
CA GLY A 23 -11.35 -3.27 -7.24
C GLY A 23 -9.86 -3.34 -7.60
N ASP A 24 -9.10 -2.23 -7.53
CA ASP A 24 -7.65 -2.29 -7.65
C ASP A 24 -7.04 -2.89 -6.37
N GLU A 25 -6.03 -3.74 -6.54
CA GLU A 25 -5.37 -4.45 -5.46
C GLU A 25 -3.93 -3.95 -5.25
N ILE A 26 -3.46 -4.01 -4.00
CA ILE A 26 -2.07 -3.72 -3.62
C ILE A 26 -1.54 -4.82 -2.72
N VAL A 27 -0.34 -5.33 -3.02
CA VAL A 27 0.32 -6.37 -2.23
C VAL A 27 1.30 -5.74 -1.26
N LEU A 28 1.11 -5.98 0.04
CA LEU A 28 2.10 -5.68 1.07
C LEU A 28 3.05 -6.88 1.23
N ALA A 29 4.16 -6.83 0.50
CA ALA A 29 5.15 -7.89 0.42
C ALA A 29 6.15 -7.86 1.59
N ASP A 30 6.59 -9.04 2.05
CA ASP A 30 7.74 -9.15 2.95
C ASP A 30 9.07 -9.05 2.18
N ALA A 31 10.18 -9.08 2.91
CA ALA A 31 11.51 -8.93 2.32
C ALA A 31 11.98 -10.14 1.46
N PHE A 32 11.29 -11.27 1.52
CA PHE A 32 11.62 -12.48 0.75
C PHE A 32 10.71 -12.67 -0.47
N PHE A 33 9.61 -11.92 -0.54
CA PHE A 33 8.71 -11.97 -1.68
C PHE A 33 9.39 -11.44 -2.96
N PRO A 34 9.31 -12.19 -4.08
CA PRO A 34 9.91 -11.81 -5.35
C PRO A 34 9.10 -10.72 -6.09
N GLY A 35 9.04 -9.51 -5.53
CA GLY A 35 8.22 -8.40 -6.02
C GLY A 35 8.36 -8.10 -7.51
N ASP A 36 9.61 -7.96 -7.99
CA ASP A 36 9.93 -7.62 -9.38
C ASP A 36 9.60 -8.73 -10.39
N SER A 37 9.50 -9.99 -9.95
CA SER A 37 9.13 -11.12 -10.82
C SER A 37 7.62 -11.23 -11.02
N PHE A 38 6.82 -10.75 -10.07
CA PHE A 38 5.36 -10.91 -10.07
C PHE A 38 4.59 -9.63 -10.44
N ASN A 39 5.23 -8.46 -10.41
CA ASN A 39 4.53 -7.18 -10.56
C ASN A 39 5.27 -6.25 -11.52
N SER A 40 4.51 -5.52 -12.34
CA SER A 40 5.06 -4.49 -13.23
C SER A 40 5.44 -3.20 -12.52
N ARG A 41 4.88 -2.95 -11.33
CA ARG A 41 5.15 -1.77 -10.49
C ARG A 41 5.50 -2.23 -9.08
N VAL A 42 6.70 -1.87 -8.62
CA VAL A 42 7.20 -2.16 -7.28
C VAL A 42 7.57 -0.86 -6.60
N ILE A 43 7.05 -0.65 -5.39
CA ILE A 43 7.38 0.50 -4.54
C ILE A 43 8.15 -0.04 -3.34
N ARG A 44 9.39 0.43 -3.16
CA ARG A 44 10.27 -0.02 -2.08
C ARG A 44 9.88 0.65 -0.76
N ALA A 45 9.71 -0.17 0.28
CA ALA A 45 9.45 0.25 1.66
C ALA A 45 10.40 -0.47 2.64
N ASP A 46 11.67 -0.59 2.25
CA ASP A 46 12.68 -1.30 3.04
C ASP A 46 12.81 -0.73 4.46
N GLY A 47 12.93 -1.61 5.46
CA GLY A 47 13.04 -1.22 6.86
C GLY A 47 11.72 -0.83 7.54
N ILE A 48 10.61 -0.79 6.79
CA ILE A 48 9.26 -0.55 7.33
C ILE A 48 8.58 -1.90 7.58
N ARG A 49 7.89 -2.01 8.73
CA ARG A 49 7.12 -3.22 9.08
C ARG A 49 5.73 -3.13 8.47
N ILE A 50 5.24 -4.24 7.91
CA ILE A 50 3.93 -4.33 7.27
C ILE A 50 2.79 -3.80 8.16
N PRO A 51 2.70 -4.11 9.48
CA PRO A 51 1.60 -3.58 10.30
C PRO A 51 1.52 -2.05 10.31
N ALA A 52 2.66 -1.36 10.43
CA ALA A 52 2.68 0.11 10.42
C ALA A 52 2.29 0.67 9.04
N LEU A 53 2.70 -0.01 7.97
CA LEU A 53 2.35 0.37 6.60
C LEU A 53 0.84 0.17 6.34
N LEU A 54 0.29 -0.96 6.79
CA LEU A 54 -1.13 -1.29 6.69
C LEU A 54 -2.00 -0.27 7.43
N ASP A 55 -1.65 0.09 8.67
CA ASP A 55 -2.37 1.11 9.45
C ASP A 55 -2.37 2.47 8.72
N GLY A 56 -1.22 2.85 8.14
CA GLY A 56 -1.10 4.08 7.36
C GLY A 56 -1.93 4.08 6.07
N ILE A 57 -2.03 2.93 5.39
CA ILE A 57 -2.84 2.76 4.17
C ILE A 57 -4.33 2.79 4.49
N LEU A 58 -4.78 2.04 5.51
CA LEU A 58 -6.19 1.98 5.91
C LEU A 58 -6.74 3.31 6.46
N ALA A 59 -5.86 4.23 6.87
CA ALA A 59 -6.26 5.60 7.20
C ALA A 59 -6.63 6.45 5.96
N LEU A 60 -6.24 6.03 4.76
CA LEU A 60 -6.39 6.79 3.51
C LEU A 60 -7.35 6.16 2.49
N MET A 61 -7.60 4.85 2.57
CA MET A 61 -8.49 4.13 1.65
C MET A 61 -9.40 3.15 2.39
N ASN A 62 -10.57 2.88 1.80
CA ASN A 62 -11.49 1.85 2.29
C ASN A 62 -11.25 0.53 1.56
N LEU A 63 -11.45 -0.59 2.26
CA LEU A 63 -11.51 -1.90 1.63
C LEU A 63 -12.79 -2.08 0.82
N ASP A 64 -12.78 -3.00 -0.14
CA ASP A 64 -13.88 -3.19 -1.06
C ASP A 64 -15.05 -3.96 -0.42
N SER A 65 -16.13 -3.26 -0.05
CA SER A 65 -17.31 -3.88 0.56
C SER A 65 -18.16 -4.77 -0.36
N TYR A 66 -17.85 -4.87 -1.65
CA TYR A 66 -18.63 -5.64 -2.63
C TYR A 66 -18.14 -7.09 -2.78
N VAL A 67 -17.04 -7.45 -2.11
CA VAL A 67 -16.47 -8.80 -2.12
C VAL A 67 -16.50 -9.45 -0.74
N PRO A 68 -16.55 -10.80 -0.64
CA PRO A 68 -16.60 -11.48 0.65
C PRO A 68 -15.29 -11.36 1.45
N HIS A 69 -14.16 -11.15 0.78
CA HIS A 69 -12.82 -11.09 1.38
C HIS A 69 -12.13 -9.82 0.88
N PRO A 70 -12.42 -8.68 1.52
CA PRO A 70 -12.01 -7.36 1.06
C PRO A 70 -10.58 -6.99 1.48
#